data_AF-A0A820MYG6-F1
#
_entry.id   AF-A0A820MYG6-F1
#
_cell.length_a   1.000
_cell.length_b   1.000
_cell.length_c   1.000
_cell.angle_alpha   90.00
_cell.angle_beta   90.00
_cell.angle_gamma   90.00
#
_symmetry.space_group_name_H-M   'P 1'
#
loop_
_entity.id
_entity.type
_entity.pdbx_description
1 polymer ?
#
loop_
_entity_poly.entity_id
_entity_poly.type
_entity_poly.pdbx_seq_one_letter_code
_entity_poly.pdbx_strand_id
1 'polypeptide(L)'
;MRRSLYLGDTVYEVIAEPTYEEEAQTFTGLVQAMYDTNTVAIVRKCFSERSSPELGFLRPHIAHDHICMYYVKLPFAEDLREFNFDNLDVIKRNLPSDEQLKTVDNLITTMDLSHADRGREEAFQPELISHPSLQR
;
A
#
# COMPACT_ATOMS: atom_id res chain seq x y z
N MET A 1 -9.68 1.31 -3.65
CA MET A 1 -9.25 1.85 -2.34
C MET A 1 -8.24 2.98 -2.55
N ARG A 2 -8.29 4.08 -1.79
CA ARG A 2 -7.24 5.12 -1.84
C ARG A 2 -6.20 4.87 -0.74
N ARG A 3 -4.90 4.86 -1.08
CA ARG A 3 -3.79 4.63 -0.12
C ARG A 3 -3.76 5.67 1.01
N SER A 4 -4.24 6.88 0.75
CA SER A 4 -4.34 7.95 1.76
C SER A 4 -5.32 7.63 2.90
N LEU A 5 -6.15 6.60 2.75
CA LEU A 5 -7.11 6.14 3.77
C LEU A 5 -6.60 4.91 4.53
N TYR A 6 -5.35 4.51 4.37
CA TYR A 6 -4.83 3.37 5.12
C TYR A 6 -4.49 3.82 6.53
N LEU A 7 -4.99 3.10 7.52
CA LEU A 7 -4.70 3.33 8.94
C LEU A 7 -3.94 2.14 9.53
N GLY A 8 -3.39 2.36 10.71
CA GLY A 8 -2.63 1.34 11.45
C GLY A 8 -1.13 1.43 11.21
N ASP A 9 -0.41 0.75 12.10
CA ASP A 9 1.04 0.58 12.11
C ASP A 9 1.47 -0.76 11.50
N THR A 10 0.50 -1.65 11.27
CA THR A 10 0.72 -3.04 10.89
C THR A 10 -0.14 -3.42 9.70
N VAL A 11 0.43 -4.26 8.83
CA VAL A 11 -0.28 -4.97 7.77
C VAL A 11 -0.29 -6.44 8.16
N TYR A 12 -1.46 -7.07 8.12
CA TYR A 12 -1.55 -8.51 8.41
C TYR A 12 -1.62 -9.27 7.11
N GLU A 13 -0.80 -10.29 7.01
CA GLU A 13 -0.90 -11.29 5.97
C GLU A 13 -1.85 -12.39 6.41
N VAL A 14 -2.87 -12.66 5.60
CA VAL A 14 -3.85 -13.71 5.82
C VAL A 14 -3.58 -14.83 4.83
N ILE A 15 -3.26 -16.00 5.36
CA ILE A 15 -2.99 -17.22 4.62
C ILE A 15 -3.96 -18.31 5.05
N ALA A 16 -4.18 -19.29 4.18
CA ALA A 16 -4.89 -20.50 4.55
C ALA A 16 -4.05 -21.34 5.52
N GLU A 17 -4.72 -22.03 6.44
CA GLU A 17 -4.06 -22.98 7.33
C GLU A 17 -3.61 -24.22 6.54
N PRO A 18 -2.32 -24.57 6.52
CA PRO A 18 -1.79 -25.61 5.63
C PRO A 18 -2.24 -27.03 6.01
N THR A 19 -2.75 -27.23 7.22
CA THR A 19 -3.24 -28.52 7.71
C THR A 19 -4.49 -29.00 6.97
N TYR A 20 -5.24 -28.06 6.39
CA TYR A 20 -6.61 -28.24 5.93
C TYR A 20 -6.68 -27.96 4.42
N GLU A 21 -6.48 -29.01 3.60
CA GLU A 21 -6.32 -28.87 2.14
C GLU A 21 -7.58 -28.35 1.43
N GLU A 22 -8.78 -28.78 1.84
CA GLU A 22 -10.04 -28.35 1.21
C GLU A 22 -10.32 -26.87 1.46
N GLU A 23 -10.07 -26.42 2.69
CA GLU A 23 -10.17 -25.03 3.11
C GLU A 23 -9.14 -24.15 2.39
N ALA A 24 -7.92 -24.65 2.23
CA ALA A 24 -6.87 -23.96 1.48
C ALA A 24 -7.24 -23.77 0.01
N GLN A 25 -7.77 -24.81 -0.65
CA GLN A 25 -8.24 -24.71 -2.04
C GLN A 25 -9.38 -23.69 -2.18
N THR A 26 -10.31 -23.69 -1.22
CA THR A 26 -11.43 -22.73 -1.21
C THR A 26 -10.93 -21.29 -1.05
N PHE A 27 -9.98 -21.07 -0.14
CA PHE A 27 -9.34 -19.77 0.06
C PHE A 27 -8.63 -19.30 -1.20
N THR A 28 -7.82 -20.15 -1.84
CA THR A 28 -7.14 -19.83 -3.09
C THR A 28 -8.13 -19.47 -4.21
N GLY A 29 -9.22 -20.22 -4.35
CA GLY A 29 -10.27 -19.91 -5.32
C GLY A 29 -10.90 -18.53 -5.08
N LEU A 30 -11.12 -18.16 -3.82
CA LEU A 30 -11.62 -16.82 -3.46
C LEU A 30 -10.61 -15.73 -3.79
N VAL A 31 -9.33 -15.90 -3.43
CA VAL A 31 -8.27 -14.92 -3.75
C VAL A 31 -8.17 -14.70 -5.25
N GLN A 32 -8.19 -15.78 -6.04
CA GLN A 32 -8.12 -15.71 -7.50
C GLN A 32 -9.32 -14.95 -8.07
N ALA A 33 -10.55 -15.29 -7.63
CA ALA A 33 -11.76 -14.60 -8.09
C ALA A 33 -11.73 -13.10 -7.77
N MET A 34 -11.24 -12.73 -6.57
CA MET A 34 -11.09 -11.32 -6.19
C MET A 34 -10.03 -10.61 -7.04
N TYR A 35 -8.93 -11.29 -7.34
CA TYR A 35 -7.86 -10.77 -8.18
C TYR A 35 -8.35 -10.52 -9.60
N ASP A 36 -9.03 -11.49 -10.21
CA ASP A 36 -9.52 -11.43 -11.59
C ASP A 36 -10.61 -10.36 -11.77
N THR A 37 -11.43 -10.15 -10.73
CA THR A 37 -12.50 -9.14 -10.74
C THR A 37 -12.02 -7.75 -10.30
N ASN A 38 -10.75 -7.60 -9.90
CA ASN A 38 -10.18 -6.38 -9.30
C ASN A 38 -11.03 -5.85 -8.13
N THR A 39 -11.50 -6.77 -7.28
CA THR A 39 -12.32 -6.46 -6.11
C THR A 39 -11.54 -6.61 -4.80
N VAL A 40 -12.07 -6.00 -3.75
CA VAL A 40 -11.54 -6.07 -2.38
C VAL A 40 -12.67 -6.45 -1.43
N ALA A 41 -12.37 -7.15 -0.36
CA ALA A 41 -13.38 -7.50 0.64
C ALA A 41 -13.28 -6.53 1.83
N ILE A 42 -14.39 -5.93 2.22
CA ILE A 42 -14.48 -5.14 3.46
C ILE A 42 -14.78 -6.09 4.61
N VAL A 43 -13.95 -6.07 5.64
CA VAL A 43 -14.04 -7.02 6.75
C VAL A 43 -13.97 -6.31 8.09
N ARG A 44 -14.63 -6.92 9.08
CA ARG A 44 -14.48 -6.58 10.49
C ARG A 44 -13.46 -7.54 11.10
N LYS A 45 -12.40 -6.99 11.70
CA LYS A 45 -11.39 -7.76 12.45
C LYS A 45 -11.54 -7.50 13.94
N CYS A 46 -11.54 -8.57 14.74
CA CYS A 46 -11.42 -8.52 16.20
C CYS A 46 -10.32 -9.50 16.59
N PHE A 47 -9.22 -9.01 17.17
CA PHE A 47 -8.08 -9.88 17.53
C PHE A 47 -8.41 -10.81 18.71
N SER A 48 -9.15 -10.30 19.69
CA SER A 48 -9.64 -11.07 20.84
C SER A 48 -10.96 -10.50 21.33
N GLU A 49 -11.64 -11.20 22.24
CA GLU A 49 -12.89 -10.70 22.87
C GLU A 49 -12.71 -9.37 23.61
N ARG A 50 -11.49 -9.06 24.05
CA ARG A 50 -11.15 -7.80 24.74
C ARG A 50 -10.72 -6.69 23.79
N SER A 51 -10.47 -7.01 22.52
CA SER A 51 -9.99 -6.05 21.53
C SER A 51 -11.16 -5.31 20.90
N SER A 52 -11.03 -4.00 20.73
CA SER A 52 -11.99 -3.22 19.98
C SER A 52 -12.09 -3.73 18.53
N PRO A 53 -13.31 -3.81 17.96
CA PRO A 53 -13.47 -4.17 16.56
C PRO A 53 -12.81 -3.14 15.66
N GLU A 54 -12.13 -3.63 14.63
CA GLU A 54 -11.50 -2.82 13.59
C GLU A 54 -12.24 -3.04 12.27
N LEU A 55 -12.41 -1.97 11.52
CA LEU A 55 -12.82 -2.04 10.12
C LEU A 55 -11.56 -2.07 9.25
N GLY A 56 -11.54 -2.93 8.25
CA GLY A 56 -10.45 -2.97 7.30
C GLY A 56 -10.88 -3.58 5.98
N PHE A 57 -9.93 -3.73 5.07
CA PHE A 57 -10.15 -4.44 3.83
C PHE A 57 -9.09 -5.50 3.60
N LEU A 58 -9.46 -6.55 2.88
CA LEU A 58 -8.57 -7.57 2.36
C LEU A 58 -8.32 -7.30 0.88
N ARG A 59 -7.03 -7.19 0.54
CA ARG A 59 -6.56 -7.10 -0.83
C ARG A 59 -5.98 -8.46 -1.25
N PRO A 60 -6.43 -9.05 -2.38
CA PRO A 60 -5.84 -10.27 -2.89
C PRO A 60 -4.40 -10.00 -3.35
N HIS A 61 -3.49 -10.92 -3.00
CA HIS A 61 -2.11 -10.90 -3.47
C HIS A 61 -1.72 -12.30 -3.95
N ILE A 62 -1.20 -12.35 -5.18
CA ILE A 62 -0.74 -13.57 -5.82
C ILE A 62 0.71 -13.33 -6.19
N ALA A 63 1.61 -14.02 -5.50
CA ALA A 63 3.03 -14.06 -5.79
C ALA A 63 3.39 -15.43 -6.40
N HIS A 64 4.63 -15.58 -6.87
CA HIS A 64 5.09 -16.85 -7.46
C HIS A 64 5.21 -17.97 -6.43
N ASP A 65 5.44 -17.60 -5.17
CA ASP A 65 5.77 -18.48 -4.06
C ASP A 65 4.58 -18.72 -3.11
N HIS A 66 3.64 -17.77 -3.01
CA HIS A 66 2.46 -17.92 -2.15
C HIS A 66 1.27 -17.08 -2.63
N ILE A 67 0.09 -17.47 -2.14
CA ILE A 67 -1.18 -16.77 -2.36
C ILE A 67 -1.71 -16.33 -0.99
N CYS A 68 -1.95 -15.03 -0.83
CA CYS A 68 -2.40 -14.46 0.43
C CYS A 68 -3.36 -13.29 0.22
N MET A 69 -3.93 -12.80 1.33
CA MET A 69 -4.63 -11.52 1.36
C MET A 69 -3.98 -10.59 2.37
N TYR A 70 -3.76 -9.34 1.98
CA TYR A 70 -3.31 -8.32 2.93
C TYR A 70 -4.50 -7.62 3.58
N TYR A 71 -4.58 -7.71 4.90
CA TYR A 71 -5.47 -6.89 5.69
C TYR A 71 -4.80 -5.56 6.02
N VAL A 72 -5.50 -4.48 5.69
CA VAL A 72 -5.14 -3.11 6.07
C VAL A 72 -6.34 -2.45 6.75
N LYS A 73 -6.09 -1.81 7.88
CA LYS A 73 -7.12 -1.12 8.66
C LYS A 73 -7.60 0.14 7.93
N LEU A 74 -8.88 0.43 8.09
CA LEU A 74 -9.54 1.61 7.55
C LEU A 74 -9.98 2.57 8.66
N PRO A 75 -10.05 3.88 8.36
CA PRO A 75 -10.63 4.86 9.25
C PRO A 75 -12.13 4.63 9.40
N PHE A 76 -12.63 4.91 10.60
CA PHE A 76 -14.04 5.21 10.82
C PHE A 76 -14.35 6.65 10.39
N ALA A 77 -15.64 6.99 10.34
CA ALA A 77 -16.06 8.35 10.00
C ALA A 77 -15.47 9.40 10.95
N GLU A 78 -15.30 9.06 12.23
CA GLU A 78 -14.70 9.96 13.23
C GLU A 78 -13.18 10.18 13.03
N ASP A 79 -12.49 9.28 12.32
CA ASP A 79 -11.04 9.39 12.08
C ASP A 79 -10.72 10.34 10.90
N LEU A 80 -11.71 10.64 10.05
CA LEU A 80 -11.52 11.48 8.89
C LEU A 80 -11.40 12.95 9.31
N ARG A 81 -10.31 13.60 8.87
CA ARG A 81 -10.08 15.03 9.07
C ARG A 81 -10.25 15.76 7.76
N GLU A 82 -11.30 16.57 7.67
CA GLU A 82 -11.56 17.41 6.51
C GLU A 82 -10.81 18.72 6.65
N PHE A 83 -9.78 18.89 5.82
CA PHE A 83 -9.07 20.14 5.66
C PHE A 83 -9.33 20.69 4.26
N ASN A 84 -9.75 21.95 4.22
CA ASN A 84 -9.95 22.67 2.97
C ASN A 84 -8.63 23.35 2.60
N PHE A 85 -8.08 22.98 1.44
CA PHE A 85 -6.91 23.61 0.85
C PHE A 85 -7.32 24.28 -0.45
N ASP A 86 -6.74 25.46 -0.72
CA ASP A 86 -6.94 26.13 -2.00
C ASP A 86 -6.31 25.30 -3.13
N ASN A 87 -6.97 25.28 -4.29
CA ASN A 87 -6.43 24.60 -5.45
C ASN A 87 -5.21 25.38 -5.98
N LEU A 88 -4.03 24.74 -5.95
CA LEU A 88 -2.77 25.33 -6.39
C LEU A 88 -2.77 25.67 -7.89
N ASP A 89 -3.54 24.95 -8.71
CA ASP A 89 -3.58 25.11 -10.17
C ASP A 89 -4.37 26.36 -10.61
N VAL A 90 -5.22 26.91 -9.73
CA VAL A 90 -6.08 28.06 -10.03
C VAL A 90 -5.41 29.37 -9.63
N ILE A 91 -4.46 29.33 -8.69
CA ILE A 91 -3.81 30.51 -8.15
C ILE A 91 -2.75 30.99 -9.14
N LYS A 92 -3.07 32.04 -9.91
CA LYS A 92 -2.18 32.62 -10.93
C LYS A 92 -0.77 32.96 -10.46
N ARG A 93 -0.59 33.26 -9.16
CA ARG A 93 0.72 33.56 -8.57
C ARG A 93 1.64 32.33 -8.44
N ASN A 94 1.07 31.13 -8.51
CA ASN A 94 1.76 29.85 -8.31
C ASN A 94 1.95 29.08 -9.63
N LEU A 95 1.50 29.63 -10.77
CA LEU A 95 1.71 28.99 -12.07
C LEU A 95 3.20 29.01 -12.40
N PRO A 96 3.83 27.84 -12.57
CA PRO A 96 5.26 27.76 -12.87
C PRO A 96 5.55 28.31 -14.26
N SER A 97 6.74 28.90 -14.45
CA SER A 97 7.23 29.26 -15.78
C SER A 97 7.72 28.03 -16.54
N ASP A 98 7.78 28.13 -17.87
CA ASP A 98 8.30 27.05 -18.73
C ASP A 98 9.75 26.67 -18.37
N GLU A 99 10.56 27.65 -17.96
CA GLU A 99 11.94 27.41 -17.50
C GLU A 99 11.98 26.62 -16.18
N GLN A 100 11.07 26.92 -15.25
CA GLN A 100 10.96 26.19 -13.99
C GLN A 100 10.51 24.75 -14.24
N LEU A 101 9.51 24.54 -15.10
CA LEU A 101 9.06 23.20 -15.49
C LEU A 101 10.19 22.39 -16.11
N LYS A 102 10.95 22.97 -17.03
CA LYS A 102 12.08 22.29 -17.68
C LYS A 102 13.22 21.97 -16.70
N THR A 103 13.46 22.85 -15.73
CA THR A 103 14.49 22.63 -14.70
C THR A 103 14.10 21.47 -13.78
N VAL A 104 12.84 21.42 -13.36
CA VAL A 104 12.33 20.32 -12.52
C VAL A 104 12.30 19.00 -13.29
N ASP A 105 11.96 19.01 -14.57
CA ASP A 105 11.99 17.83 -15.44
C ASP A 105 13.41 17.25 -15.57
N ASN A 106 14.40 18.12 -15.80
CA ASN A 106 15.81 17.73 -15.80
C ASN A 106 16.24 17.17 -14.44
N LEU A 107 15.75 17.73 -13.33
CA LEU A 107 16.06 17.26 -11.98
C LEU A 107 15.51 15.85 -11.75
N ILE A 108 14.24 15.60 -12.11
CA ILE A 108 13.59 14.30 -12.02
C ILE A 108 14.37 13.26 -12.83
N THR A 109 14.75 13.60 -14.06
CA THR A 109 15.50 12.71 -14.95
C THR A 109 16.90 12.40 -14.40
N THR A 110 17.59 13.40 -13.83
CA THR A 110 18.96 13.23 -13.29
C THR A 110 18.98 12.45 -11.99
N MET A 111 17.92 12.56 -11.17
CA MET A 111 17.81 11.91 -9.86
C MET A 111 16.92 10.66 -9.90
N ASP A 112 16.71 10.06 -11.06
CA ASP A 112 15.93 8.83 -11.19
C ASP A 112 16.66 7.67 -10.51
N LEU A 113 15.95 6.96 -9.63
CA LEU A 113 16.43 5.80 -8.88
C LEU A 113 15.82 4.48 -9.38
N SER A 114 14.93 4.54 -10.36
CA SER A 114 14.18 3.39 -10.86
C SER A 114 15.02 2.37 -11.62
N HIS A 115 16.24 2.73 -12.06
CA HIS A 115 17.11 1.87 -12.84
C HIS A 115 18.55 1.89 -12.32
N ALA A 116 19.21 0.72 -12.27
CA ALA A 116 20.61 0.60 -11.92
C ALA A 116 21.46 0.09 -13.10
N ASP A 117 22.57 0.75 -13.40
CA ASP A 117 23.52 0.36 -14.46
C ASP A 117 24.26 -0.99 -14.20
N ARG A 118 24.00 -1.67 -13.08
CA ARG A 118 24.77 -2.84 -12.62
C ARG A 118 23.90 -4.06 -12.30
N GLY A 119 22.94 -4.38 -13.16
CA GLY A 119 22.18 -5.64 -13.10
C GLY A 119 21.24 -5.78 -11.89
N ARG A 120 20.92 -4.66 -11.22
CA ARG A 120 19.83 -4.57 -10.24
C ARG A 120 18.63 -3.90 -10.89
N GLU A 121 17.44 -4.26 -10.47
CA GLU A 121 16.21 -3.62 -10.98
C GLU A 121 16.08 -2.17 -10.50
N GLU A 122 16.49 -1.85 -9.28
CA GLU A 122 16.42 -0.50 -8.69
C GLU A 122 17.79 -0.05 -8.13
N ALA A 123 18.14 1.23 -8.29
CA ALA A 123 19.41 1.77 -7.82
C ALA A 123 19.50 1.85 -6.29
N PHE A 124 18.37 2.11 -5.63
CA PHE A 124 18.28 2.25 -4.18
C PHE A 124 17.05 1.53 -3.62
N GLN A 125 17.27 0.46 -2.85
CA GLN A 125 16.23 -0.40 -2.29
C GLN A 125 16.14 -0.19 -0.76
N PRO A 126 15.36 0.80 -0.28
CA PRO A 126 15.30 1.12 1.14
C PRO A 126 14.71 -0.02 1.99
N GLU A 127 13.87 -0.88 1.42
CA GLU A 127 13.25 -2.01 2.11
C GLU A 127 14.27 -3.05 2.60
N LEU A 128 15.44 -3.14 1.95
CA LEU A 128 16.52 -4.05 2.35
C LEU A 128 17.47 -3.42 3.38
N ILE A 129 17.29 -2.14 3.72
CA ILE A 129 18.16 -1.42 4.65
C ILE A 129 17.58 -1.52 6.06
N SER A 130 18.39 -2.07 6.98
CA SER A 130 18.03 -2.15 8.40
C SER A 130 17.95 -0.77 9.05
N HIS A 131 17.10 -0.64 10.08
CA HIS A 131 16.91 0.63 10.79
C HIS A 131 18.23 1.13 11.43
N PRO A 132 18.76 2.31 11.02
CA PRO A 132 20.11 2.74 11.41
C PRO A 132 20.28 2.96 12.92
N SER A 133 19.22 3.35 13.63
CA SER A 133 19.30 3.60 15.07
C SER A 133 19.56 2.36 15.91
N LEU A 134 19.38 1.15 15.35
CA LEU A 134 19.59 -0.11 16.05
C LEU A 134 21.05 -0.59 15.99
N GLN A 135 21.89 0.08 15.20
CA GLN A 135 23.29 -0.31 14.95
C GLN A 135 24.31 0.66 15.56
N ARG A 136 23.85 1.69 16.28
CA ARG A 136 24.71 2.75 16.84
C ARG A 136 25.09 2.50 18.29
#